data_AF-A0A5C2S7C8-F1
#
_entry.id   AF-A0A5C2S7C8-F1
#
_cell.length_a   1.000
_cell.length_b   1.000
_cell.length_c   1.000
_cell.angle_alpha   90.00
_cell.angle_beta   90.00
_cell.angle_gamma   90.00
#
_symmetry.space_group_name_H-M   'P 1'
#
loop_
_entity.id
_entity.type
_entity.pdbx_description
1 polymer ?
#
loop_
_entity_poly.entity_id
_entity_poly.type
_entity_poly.pdbx_seq_one_letter_code
_entity_poly.pdbx_strand_id
1 'polypeptide(L)'
;MSPSSASNLQSDAASPSATYIKAIDHAVEPEAKESESESSPSPSSSESEGEDEPDITNFVRQGKVFDRVKAIELDEECLNRWGEAVYDLLHGPNTHAQLSPERYRKEIVDRRLSAAYRMTYRTYCTFPNIPRLERNVLLIRRPGTLVWLFVLKDNSSKEAIHAPLDPEDVEAVKKFLGVKEQKVKWRAVKRGQLVVGRWD
;
A
#
# COMPACT_ATOMS: atom_id res chain seq x y z
N MET A 1 18.70 57.23 14.47
CA MET A 1 18.13 55.92 14.83
C MET A 1 17.17 55.49 13.73
N SER A 2 17.62 54.62 12.81
CA SER A 2 16.82 53.71 11.96
C SER A 2 17.73 53.12 10.87
N PRO A 3 18.08 51.84 10.97
CA PRO A 3 18.29 50.97 9.82
C PRO A 3 17.13 49.93 9.83
N SER A 4 16.76 49.16 8.82
CA SER A 4 17.30 48.84 7.51
C SER A 4 16.21 48.06 6.76
N SER A 5 16.31 48.07 5.44
CA SER A 5 15.54 47.32 4.44
C SER A 5 15.35 45.82 4.71
N ALA A 6 14.21 45.29 4.24
CA ALA A 6 14.07 43.93 3.69
C ALA A 6 12.79 43.88 2.83
N SER A 7 12.87 44.12 1.51
CA SER A 7 12.97 43.11 0.44
C SER A 7 11.94 41.98 0.55
N ASN A 8 10.83 42.14 -0.19
CA ASN A 8 9.91 41.07 -0.58
C ASN A 8 10.67 40.01 -1.40
N LEU A 9 10.67 38.78 -0.92
CA LEU A 9 11.00 37.59 -1.70
C LEU A 9 9.78 36.70 -1.73
N GLN A 10 9.17 36.67 -2.91
CA GLN A 10 8.11 35.78 -3.32
C GLN A 10 8.74 34.39 -3.53
N SER A 11 8.40 33.42 -2.68
CA SER A 11 8.80 32.04 -2.87
C SER A 11 7.67 31.25 -3.50
N ASP A 12 7.82 31.01 -4.81
CA ASP A 12 7.12 29.96 -5.54
C ASP A 12 7.47 28.59 -4.94
N ALA A 13 6.54 28.00 -4.20
CA ALA A 13 6.60 26.58 -3.85
C ALA A 13 5.89 25.79 -4.95
N ALA A 14 6.65 25.40 -5.97
CA ALA A 14 6.22 24.42 -6.95
C ALA A 14 5.93 23.08 -6.26
N SER A 15 4.68 22.62 -6.39
CA SER A 15 4.20 21.33 -5.88
C SER A 15 4.91 20.17 -6.60
N PRO A 16 5.65 19.29 -5.91
CA PRO A 16 6.31 18.15 -6.54
C PRO A 16 5.35 16.95 -6.57
N SER A 17 4.38 16.96 -7.49
CA SER A 17 3.43 15.82 -7.65
C SER A 17 3.43 15.18 -9.04
N ALA A 18 4.10 15.77 -10.05
CA ALA A 18 3.94 15.29 -11.43
C ALA A 18 4.96 14.22 -11.89
N THR A 19 6.06 13.99 -11.16
CA THR A 19 7.16 13.15 -11.66
C THR A 19 7.09 11.70 -11.15
N TYR A 20 6.37 11.41 -10.07
CA TYR A 20 6.31 10.06 -9.49
C TYR A 20 5.23 9.16 -10.11
N ILE A 21 4.25 9.73 -10.82
CA ILE A 21 3.13 8.99 -11.43
C ILE A 21 3.54 8.34 -12.77
N LYS A 22 4.53 8.89 -13.49
CA LYS A 22 4.94 8.38 -14.80
C LYS A 22 5.73 7.06 -14.80
N ALA A 23 6.16 6.57 -13.64
CA ALA A 23 6.90 5.29 -13.55
C ALA A 23 5.99 4.07 -13.35
N ILE A 24 4.65 4.25 -13.32
CA ILE A 24 3.70 3.20 -12.93
C ILE A 24 2.76 2.77 -14.07
N ASP A 25 2.72 3.49 -15.19
CA ASP A 25 1.77 3.24 -16.30
C ASP A 25 2.26 2.24 -17.37
N HIS A 26 3.45 1.65 -17.24
CA HIS A 26 3.90 0.59 -18.16
C HIS A 26 3.49 -0.81 -17.68
N ALA A 27 2.19 -1.08 -17.67
CA ALA A 27 1.63 -2.45 -17.66
C ALA A 27 0.14 -2.45 -18.03
N VAL A 28 -0.26 -1.78 -19.11
CA VAL A 28 -1.54 -2.06 -19.80
C VAL A 28 -1.33 -1.77 -21.28
N GLU A 29 -1.06 -2.80 -22.08
CA GLU A 29 -1.22 -2.72 -23.53
C GLU A 29 -2.71 -2.70 -23.90
N PRO A 30 -3.12 -1.98 -24.95
CA PRO A 30 -4.51 -1.93 -25.40
C PRO A 30 -4.80 -3.04 -26.41
N GLU A 31 -5.72 -3.96 -26.09
CA GLU A 31 -6.25 -4.86 -27.11
C GLU A 31 -7.21 -4.12 -28.05
N ALA A 32 -6.86 -4.16 -29.33
CA ALA A 32 -7.63 -3.63 -30.44
C ALA A 32 -8.53 -4.71 -31.06
N LYS A 33 -9.78 -4.31 -31.31
CA LYS A 33 -10.67 -4.63 -32.44
C LYS A 33 -10.66 -6.07 -33.00
N GLU A 34 -11.82 -6.71 -32.84
CA GLU A 34 -12.32 -7.82 -33.64
C GLU A 34 -12.29 -7.53 -35.15
N SER A 35 -11.75 -8.48 -35.91
CA SER A 35 -12.18 -8.78 -37.28
C SER A 35 -11.96 -10.27 -37.54
N GLU A 36 -13.05 -10.97 -37.84
CA GLU A 36 -13.09 -12.37 -38.25
C GLU A 36 -12.44 -12.57 -39.63
N SER A 37 -11.66 -13.64 -39.81
CA SER A 37 -11.69 -14.48 -41.02
C SER A 37 -10.92 -15.79 -40.80
N GLU A 38 -11.47 -16.85 -41.41
CA GLU A 38 -11.20 -18.28 -41.21
C GLU A 38 -9.89 -18.79 -41.83
N SER A 39 -9.42 -19.97 -41.38
CA SER A 39 -8.83 -21.09 -42.16
C SER A 39 -7.52 -21.71 -41.64
N SER A 40 -7.65 -22.72 -40.75
CA SER A 40 -6.99 -24.07 -40.73
C SER A 40 -5.42 -24.21 -40.74
N PRO A 41 -4.81 -25.38 -40.43
CA PRO A 41 -4.15 -25.60 -39.13
C PRO A 41 -2.69 -26.17 -39.16
N SER A 42 -2.11 -26.24 -37.95
CA SER A 42 -1.00 -27.13 -37.48
C SER A 42 0.46 -26.64 -37.69
N PRO A 43 1.42 -27.21 -36.95
CA PRO A 43 1.63 -27.05 -35.51
C PRO A 43 3.05 -26.48 -35.25
N SER A 44 3.19 -25.50 -34.36
CA SER A 44 4.51 -25.08 -33.91
C SER A 44 4.45 -24.79 -32.43
N SER A 45 5.22 -25.59 -31.69
CA SER A 45 5.62 -25.41 -30.31
C SER A 45 6.15 -23.99 -30.10
N SER A 46 5.28 -23.10 -29.66
CA SER A 46 5.65 -21.87 -28.99
C SER A 46 5.86 -22.22 -27.52
N GLU A 47 7.13 -22.38 -27.14
CA GLU A 47 7.56 -22.19 -25.76
C GLU A 47 7.15 -20.76 -25.38
N SER A 48 5.97 -20.63 -24.77
CA SER A 48 5.60 -19.41 -24.10
C SER A 48 6.58 -19.27 -22.94
N GLU A 49 7.53 -18.35 -23.08
CA GLU A 49 8.24 -17.77 -21.96
C GLU A 49 7.16 -17.26 -21.00
N GLY A 50 6.82 -18.10 -20.02
CA GLY A 50 5.91 -17.74 -18.96
C GLY A 50 6.58 -16.59 -18.24
N GLU A 51 6.03 -15.38 -18.42
CA GLU A 51 6.29 -14.29 -17.50
C GLU A 51 6.09 -14.86 -16.11
N ASP A 52 7.17 -14.91 -15.32
CA ASP A 52 7.18 -15.39 -13.94
C ASP A 52 6.24 -14.51 -13.12
N GLU A 53 4.94 -14.78 -13.21
CA GLU A 53 3.94 -14.14 -12.37
C GLU A 53 4.34 -14.52 -10.94
N PRO A 54 4.71 -13.55 -10.09
CA PRO A 54 5.31 -13.87 -8.80
C PRO A 54 4.32 -14.72 -8.02
N ASP A 55 4.74 -15.90 -7.55
CA ASP A 55 3.91 -16.81 -6.78
C ASP A 55 3.37 -16.09 -5.54
N ILE A 56 2.16 -15.55 -5.69
CA ILE A 56 1.51 -14.74 -4.67
C ILE A 56 0.91 -15.60 -3.55
N THR A 57 1.06 -16.93 -3.63
CA THR A 57 0.41 -17.87 -2.72
C THR A 57 1.29 -18.31 -1.55
N ASN A 58 2.58 -17.97 -1.54
CA ASN A 58 3.51 -18.31 -0.47
C ASN A 58 3.34 -17.44 0.78
N PHE A 59 2.22 -17.61 1.47
CA PHE A 59 2.00 -17.02 2.79
C PHE A 59 2.78 -17.78 3.85
N VAL A 60 3.39 -17.03 4.77
CA VAL A 60 3.97 -17.61 5.97
C VAL A 60 2.83 -18.18 6.82
N ARG A 61 2.97 -19.45 7.20
CA ARG A 61 1.95 -20.13 8.01
C ARG A 61 1.74 -19.40 9.33
N GLN A 62 0.52 -18.95 9.57
CA GLN A 62 0.13 -18.26 10.79
C GLN A 62 -0.72 -19.17 11.68
N GLY A 63 -0.60 -19.00 13.00
CA GLY A 63 -1.49 -19.63 13.96
C GLY A 63 -2.78 -18.83 14.15
N LYS A 64 -3.71 -19.42 14.90
CA LYS A 64 -5.05 -18.85 15.16
C LYS A 64 -5.05 -17.64 16.09
N VAL A 65 -4.09 -17.57 17.00
CA VAL A 65 -4.05 -16.56 18.06
C VAL A 65 -2.71 -15.86 18.03
N PHE A 66 -2.74 -14.53 18.08
CA PHE A 66 -1.58 -13.68 18.32
C PHE A 66 -1.93 -12.69 19.43
N ASP A 67 -0.91 -12.16 20.10
CA ASP A 67 -1.08 -11.04 21.03
C ASP A 67 -0.05 -9.94 20.79
N ARG A 68 0.91 -10.17 19.87
CA ARG A 68 1.94 -9.21 19.49
C ARG A 68 2.20 -9.25 18.00
N VAL A 69 2.44 -8.06 17.45
CA VAL A 69 2.81 -7.88 16.04
C VAL A 69 4.01 -6.96 15.91
N LYS A 70 4.91 -7.25 14.99
CA LYS A 70 5.95 -6.31 14.54
C LYS A 70 5.38 -5.59 13.34
N ALA A 71 5.14 -4.28 13.47
CA ALA A 71 4.36 -3.55 12.48
C ALA A 71 4.84 -2.11 12.28
N ILE A 72 4.57 -1.59 11.08
CA ILE A 72 4.63 -0.17 10.73
C ILE A 72 3.26 0.44 11.04
N GLU A 73 3.24 1.58 11.74
CA GLU A 73 2.00 2.32 11.98
C GLU A 73 1.71 3.20 10.75
N LEU A 74 0.52 3.03 10.16
CA LEU A 74 0.11 3.81 8.99
C LEU A 74 -0.52 5.11 9.50
N ASP A 75 0.16 6.22 9.24
CA ASP A 75 -0.35 7.53 9.57
C ASP A 75 -1.47 7.95 8.61
N GLU A 76 -2.21 8.98 9.01
CA GLU A 76 -3.34 9.52 8.24
C GLU A 76 -2.90 10.03 6.86
N GLU A 77 -1.69 10.58 6.76
CA GLU A 77 -1.14 11.10 5.51
C GLU A 77 -0.88 9.97 4.51
N CYS A 78 -0.27 8.87 4.97
CA CYS A 78 -0.10 7.64 4.21
C CYS A 78 -1.46 7.10 3.73
N LEU A 79 -2.41 6.93 4.65
CA LEU A 79 -3.73 6.38 4.30
C LEU A 79 -4.50 7.27 3.32
N ASN A 80 -4.40 8.59 3.46
CA ASN A 80 -5.06 9.52 2.54
C ASN A 80 -4.41 9.46 1.16
N ARG A 81 -3.08 9.47 1.05
CA ARG A 81 -2.36 9.35 -0.22
C ARG A 81 -2.74 8.08 -0.98
N TRP A 82 -2.79 6.94 -0.29
CA TRP A 82 -3.22 5.68 -0.88
C TRP A 82 -4.73 5.66 -1.19
N GLY A 83 -5.54 6.34 -0.39
CA GLY A 83 -6.97 6.53 -0.66
C GLY A 83 -7.22 7.36 -1.92
N GLU A 84 -6.44 8.41 -2.15
CA GLU A 84 -6.46 9.22 -3.38
C GLU A 84 -6.09 8.37 -4.60
N ALA A 85 -5.00 7.59 -4.50
CA ALA A 85 -4.63 6.66 -5.58
C ALA A 85 -5.72 5.61 -5.88
N VAL A 86 -6.44 5.13 -4.86
CA VAL A 86 -7.60 4.24 -5.06
C VAL A 86 -8.79 4.98 -5.67
N TYR A 87 -9.02 6.24 -5.30
CA TYR A 87 -10.06 7.07 -5.87
C TYR A 87 -9.81 7.31 -7.37
N ASP A 88 -8.61 7.77 -7.72
CA ASP A 88 -8.22 8.03 -9.11
C ASP A 88 -8.26 6.76 -9.96
N LEU A 89 -7.90 5.59 -9.40
CA LEU A 89 -8.04 4.32 -10.11
C LEU A 89 -9.51 4.01 -10.46
N LEU A 90 -10.44 4.29 -9.56
CA LEU A 90 -11.84 3.87 -9.72
C LEU A 90 -12.67 4.87 -10.53
N HIS A 91 -12.30 6.15 -10.50
CA HIS A 91 -13.06 7.22 -11.17
C HIS A 91 -12.32 7.84 -12.34
N GLY A 92 -11.02 7.56 -12.48
CA GLY A 92 -10.13 8.26 -13.39
C GLY A 92 -9.49 9.49 -12.75
N PRO A 93 -8.31 9.90 -13.23
CA PRO A 93 -7.57 11.03 -12.68
C PRO A 93 -8.37 12.34 -12.82
N ASN A 94 -8.21 13.25 -11.85
CA ASN A 94 -8.82 14.59 -11.81
C ASN A 94 -10.36 14.65 -11.69
N THR A 95 -11.03 13.52 -11.49
CA THR A 95 -12.49 13.50 -11.27
C THR A 95 -12.91 14.16 -9.95
N HIS A 96 -12.00 14.24 -8.98
CA HIS A 96 -12.20 14.93 -7.72
C HIS A 96 -12.48 16.44 -7.87
N ALA A 97 -12.13 17.06 -9.01
CA ALA A 97 -12.42 18.47 -9.29
C ALA A 97 -13.93 18.79 -9.31
N GLN A 98 -14.78 17.77 -9.46
CA GLN A 98 -16.25 17.91 -9.44
C GLN A 98 -16.83 17.85 -8.01
N LEU A 99 -16.01 17.54 -7.00
CA LEU A 99 -16.44 17.42 -5.61
C LEU A 99 -16.03 18.66 -4.81
N SER A 100 -16.83 19.00 -3.80
CA SER A 100 -16.36 19.94 -2.77
C SER A 100 -15.19 19.32 -1.98
N PRO A 101 -14.29 20.14 -1.42
CA PRO A 101 -13.17 19.64 -0.61
C PRO A 101 -13.62 18.73 0.54
N GLU A 102 -14.75 19.01 1.19
CA GLU A 102 -15.30 18.21 2.29
C GLU A 102 -15.78 16.84 1.80
N ARG A 103 -16.49 16.83 0.67
CA ARG A 103 -16.98 15.57 0.08
C ARG A 103 -15.82 14.72 -0.40
N TYR A 104 -14.81 15.33 -1.01
CA TYR A 104 -13.62 14.60 -1.44
C TYR A 104 -12.87 14.00 -0.25
N ARG A 105 -12.62 14.78 0.83
CA ARG A 105 -12.01 14.25 2.05
C ARG A 105 -12.78 13.06 2.62
N LYS A 106 -14.11 13.13 2.62
CA LYS A 106 -14.97 12.03 3.07
C LYS A 106 -14.78 10.77 2.20
N GLU A 107 -14.78 10.91 0.88
CA GLU A 107 -14.51 9.80 -0.04
C GLU A 107 -13.15 9.13 0.23
N ILE A 108 -12.11 9.93 0.50
CA ILE A 108 -10.78 9.39 0.83
C ILE A 108 -10.80 8.62 2.16
N VAL A 109 -11.48 9.14 3.19
CA VAL A 109 -11.61 8.46 4.49
C VAL A 109 -12.38 7.15 4.36
N ASP A 110 -13.48 7.14 3.61
CA ASP A 110 -14.33 5.96 3.39
C ASP A 110 -13.57 4.85 2.62
N ARG A 111 -12.52 5.21 1.89
CA ARG A 111 -11.68 4.29 1.11
C ARG A 111 -10.47 3.74 1.85
N ARG A 112 -10.24 4.11 3.11
CA ARG A 112 -9.05 3.68 3.87
C ARG A 112 -8.87 2.16 3.94
N LEU A 113 -9.96 1.40 4.03
CA LEU A 113 -9.89 -0.07 4.01
C LEU A 113 -9.36 -0.59 2.66
N SER A 114 -9.91 -0.10 1.55
CA SER A 114 -9.45 -0.46 0.20
C SER A 114 -8.02 0.00 -0.07
N ALA A 115 -7.67 1.19 0.41
CA ALA A 115 -6.31 1.71 0.38
C ALA A 115 -5.34 0.78 1.09
N ALA A 116 -5.69 0.30 2.29
CA ALA A 116 -4.85 -0.61 3.05
C ALA A 116 -4.63 -1.97 2.34
N TYR A 117 -5.67 -2.54 1.71
CA TYR A 117 -5.53 -3.77 0.90
C TYR A 117 -4.70 -3.56 -0.36
N ARG A 118 -4.89 -2.45 -1.08
CA ARG A 118 -4.09 -2.18 -2.29
C ARG A 118 -2.64 -1.90 -1.93
N MET A 119 -2.40 -1.19 -0.84
CA MET A 119 -1.09 -0.91 -0.30
C MET A 119 -0.35 -2.22 0.07
N THR A 120 -1.02 -3.18 0.71
CA THR A 120 -0.37 -4.48 1.04
C THR A 120 0.01 -5.24 -0.21
N TYR A 121 -0.92 -5.36 -1.16
CA TYR A 121 -0.67 -6.00 -2.45
C TYR A 121 0.55 -5.39 -3.14
N ARG A 122 0.56 -4.06 -3.30
CA ARG A 122 1.66 -3.34 -3.96
C ARG A 122 2.98 -3.48 -3.21
N THR A 123 2.94 -3.50 -1.89
CA THR A 123 4.15 -3.74 -1.08
C THR A 123 4.73 -5.12 -1.37
N TYR A 124 3.91 -6.17 -1.44
CA TYR A 124 4.39 -7.52 -1.72
C TYR A 124 4.86 -7.75 -3.16
N CYS A 125 4.27 -7.05 -4.14
CA CYS A 125 4.80 -7.04 -5.50
C CYS A 125 6.17 -6.35 -5.58
N THR A 126 6.34 -5.21 -4.89
CA THR A 126 7.59 -4.43 -4.94
C THR A 126 8.71 -5.06 -4.10
N PHE A 127 8.38 -5.68 -2.97
CA PHE A 127 9.35 -6.22 -2.01
C PHE A 127 9.12 -7.71 -1.78
N PRO A 128 9.59 -8.58 -2.70
CA PRO A 128 9.35 -10.03 -2.62
C PRO A 128 10.00 -10.69 -1.40
N ASN A 129 11.03 -10.06 -0.82
CA ASN A 129 11.70 -10.55 0.40
C ASN A 129 10.90 -10.32 1.68
N ILE A 130 9.86 -9.46 1.65
CA ILE A 130 9.03 -9.22 2.82
C ILE A 130 8.11 -10.42 3.04
N PRO A 131 8.05 -10.99 4.26
CA PRO A 131 7.13 -12.05 4.59
C PRO A 131 5.68 -11.70 4.27
N ARG A 132 5.05 -12.55 3.46
CA ARG A 132 3.62 -12.44 3.15
C ARG A 132 2.83 -13.06 4.28
N LEU A 133 1.99 -12.27 4.92
CA LEU A 133 1.11 -12.71 6.00
C LEU A 133 -0.33 -12.60 5.51
N GLU A 134 -1.18 -13.56 5.89
CA GLU A 134 -2.62 -13.43 5.68
C GLU A 134 -3.16 -12.25 6.50
N ARG A 135 -2.63 -12.06 7.71
CA ARG A 135 -2.91 -10.89 8.57
C ARG A 135 -1.90 -9.77 8.35
N ASN A 136 -1.81 -9.29 7.10
CA ASN A 136 -0.87 -8.25 6.67
C ASN A 136 -1.27 -6.82 7.11
N VAL A 137 -2.54 -6.56 7.40
CA VAL A 137 -3.02 -5.29 7.95
C VAL A 137 -3.99 -5.52 9.09
N LEU A 138 -3.87 -4.71 10.13
CA LEU A 138 -4.79 -4.68 11.26
C LEU A 138 -5.28 -3.25 11.51
N LEU A 139 -6.56 -3.11 11.83
CA LEU A 139 -7.10 -1.90 12.43
C LEU A 139 -7.35 -2.16 13.91
N ILE A 140 -6.65 -1.44 14.78
CA ILE A 140 -6.78 -1.60 16.23
C ILE A 140 -7.36 -0.36 16.89
N ARG A 141 -8.14 -0.55 17.95
CA ARG A 141 -8.66 0.49 18.81
C ARG A 141 -7.67 0.83 19.92
N ARG A 142 -7.29 2.10 20.02
CA ARG A 142 -6.57 2.70 21.15
C ARG A 142 -7.48 3.72 21.84
N PRO A 143 -7.19 4.12 23.10
CA PRO A 143 -7.94 5.19 23.73
C PRO A 143 -7.96 6.44 22.84
N GLY A 144 -9.15 6.90 22.46
CA GLY A 144 -9.36 8.09 21.64
C GLY A 144 -9.06 7.98 20.14
N THR A 145 -8.61 6.83 19.61
CA THR A 145 -8.30 6.73 18.17
C THR A 145 -8.30 5.29 17.63
N LEU A 146 -8.39 5.17 16.31
CA LEU A 146 -8.16 3.92 15.57
C LEU A 146 -6.78 4.00 14.90
N VAL A 147 -6.04 2.89 14.94
CA VAL A 147 -4.68 2.82 14.40
C VAL A 147 -4.58 1.68 13.41
N TRP A 148 -4.15 2.02 12.20
CA TRP A 148 -3.83 1.05 11.18
C TRP A 148 -2.39 0.58 11.31
N LEU A 149 -2.18 -0.73 11.19
CA LEU A 149 -0.88 -1.38 11.29
C LEU A 149 -0.65 -2.21 10.04
N PHE A 150 0.47 -1.97 9.35
CA PHE A 150 1.00 -2.91 8.36
C PHE A 150 1.91 -3.91 9.08
N VAL A 151 1.50 -5.17 9.11
CA VAL A 151 2.12 -6.23 9.90
C VAL A 151 3.22 -6.90 9.09
N LEU A 152 4.42 -6.90 9.66
CA LEU A 152 5.60 -7.55 9.10
C LEU A 152 5.83 -8.93 9.73
N LYS A 153 5.43 -9.10 11.00
CA LYS A 153 5.44 -10.38 11.74
C LYS A 153 4.36 -10.40 12.80
N ASP A 154 3.94 -11.60 13.19
CA ASP A 154 3.23 -11.84 14.44
C ASP A 154 3.86 -13.00 15.23
N ASN A 155 3.33 -13.26 16.42
CA ASN A 155 3.77 -14.36 17.27
C ASN A 155 2.79 -15.55 17.30
N SER A 156 1.98 -15.71 16.26
CA SER A 156 0.94 -16.75 16.22
C SER A 156 1.48 -18.14 15.95
N SER A 157 2.65 -18.24 15.32
CA SER A 157 3.32 -19.49 14.98
C SER A 157 4.84 -19.32 15.05
N LYS A 158 5.59 -20.43 15.03
CA LYS A 158 7.05 -20.39 14.96
C LYS A 158 7.53 -19.80 13.64
N GLU A 159 6.83 -20.12 12.55
CA GLU A 159 7.11 -19.66 11.21
C GLU A 159 6.93 -18.15 11.10
N ALA A 160 5.84 -17.59 11.63
CA ALA A 160 5.56 -16.15 11.59
C ALA A 160 6.55 -15.31 12.41
N ILE A 161 6.92 -15.78 13.61
CA ILE A 161 7.86 -15.03 14.47
C ILE A 161 9.30 -15.09 13.93
N HIS A 162 9.69 -16.22 13.33
CA HIS A 162 11.03 -16.44 12.79
C HIS A 162 11.18 -16.12 11.30
N ALA A 163 10.10 -15.72 10.60
CA ALA A 163 10.16 -15.32 9.19
C ALA A 163 11.32 -14.33 8.92
N PRO A 164 12.09 -14.47 7.83
CA PRO A 164 13.20 -13.56 7.55
C PRO A 164 12.68 -12.13 7.41
N LEU A 165 13.37 -11.15 7.98
CA LEU A 165 12.98 -9.74 7.85
C LEU A 165 14.22 -8.87 7.96
N ASP A 166 14.75 -8.47 6.81
CA ASP A 166 15.90 -7.60 6.72
C ASP A 166 15.53 -6.17 7.15
N PRO A 167 16.31 -5.52 8.03
CA PRO A 167 16.15 -4.10 8.33
C PRO A 167 16.13 -3.20 7.09
N GLU A 168 16.94 -3.47 6.07
CA GLU A 168 17.01 -2.65 4.84
C GLU A 168 15.71 -2.70 4.05
N ASP A 169 15.14 -3.90 3.89
CA ASP A 169 13.82 -4.08 3.27
C ASP A 169 12.73 -3.35 4.06
N VAL A 170 12.80 -3.37 5.40
CA VAL A 170 11.85 -2.65 6.26
C VAL A 170 11.95 -1.12 6.06
N GLU A 171 13.15 -0.58 5.93
CA GLU A 171 13.35 0.84 5.61
C GLU A 171 12.81 1.17 4.22
N ALA A 172 13.07 0.32 3.22
CA ALA A 172 12.57 0.49 1.86
C ALA A 172 11.03 0.47 1.81
N VAL A 173 10.40 -0.46 2.55
CA VAL A 173 8.93 -0.50 2.70
C VAL A 173 8.42 0.79 3.34
N LYS A 174 9.00 1.27 4.44
CA LYS A 174 8.56 2.53 5.07
C LYS A 174 8.63 3.71 4.09
N LYS A 175 9.72 3.80 3.32
CA LYS A 175 9.88 4.83 2.29
C LYS A 175 8.84 4.70 1.20
N PHE A 176 8.57 3.48 0.72
CA PHE A 176 7.57 3.20 -0.30
C PHE A 176 6.14 3.54 0.15
N LEU A 177 5.80 3.18 1.39
CA LEU A 177 4.53 3.57 1.99
C LEU A 177 4.44 5.09 2.21
N GLY A 178 5.60 5.76 2.27
CA GLY A 178 5.75 7.18 2.57
C GLY A 178 5.14 7.54 3.93
N VAL A 179 5.40 6.68 4.93
CA VAL A 179 5.09 6.97 6.33
C VAL A 179 6.19 7.84 6.94
N LYS A 180 5.85 8.58 7.99
CA LYS A 180 6.84 9.36 8.75
C LYS A 180 7.92 8.45 9.35
N GLU A 181 9.10 9.02 9.55
CA GLU A 181 10.23 8.31 10.16
C GLU A 181 9.82 7.73 11.52
N GLN A 182 9.87 6.41 11.61
CA GLN A 182 9.44 5.67 12.79
C GLN A 182 10.25 4.39 12.95
N LYS A 183 10.43 3.97 14.20
CA LYS A 183 11.00 2.66 14.53
C LYS A 183 9.93 1.59 14.44
N VAL A 184 10.21 0.54 13.69
CA VAL A 184 9.41 -0.69 13.71
C VAL A 184 9.65 -1.42 15.02
N LYS A 185 8.58 -1.70 15.76
CA LYS A 185 8.63 -2.36 17.06
C LYS A 185 7.53 -3.39 17.21
N TRP A 186 7.76 -4.35 18.11
CA TRP A 186 6.72 -5.24 18.58
C TRP A 186 5.68 -4.44 19.39
N ARG A 187 4.40 -4.63 19.05
CA ARG A 187 3.26 -3.98 19.68
C ARG A 187 2.32 -5.04 20.21
N ALA A 188 1.80 -4.82 21.42
CA ALA A 188 0.73 -5.66 21.96
C ALA A 188 -0.59 -5.36 21.25
N VAL A 189 -1.34 -6.40 20.92
CA VAL A 189 -2.68 -6.35 20.34
C VAL A 189 -3.58 -7.22 21.21
N LYS A 190 -4.46 -6.59 21.99
CA LYS A 190 -5.42 -7.34 22.82
C LYS A 190 -6.62 -7.75 21.96
N ARG A 191 -7.24 -8.90 22.26
CA ARG A 191 -8.43 -9.42 21.54
C ARG A 191 -9.54 -8.37 21.36
N GLY A 192 -9.84 -7.58 22.39
CA GLY A 192 -10.87 -6.53 22.33
C GLY A 192 -10.47 -5.26 21.56
N GLN A 193 -9.25 -5.17 21.04
CA GLN A 193 -8.79 -4.01 20.26
C GLN A 193 -8.94 -4.20 18.77
N LEU A 194 -9.04 -5.42 18.24
CA LEU A 194 -9.08 -5.62 16.80
C LEU A 194 -10.44 -5.20 16.23
N VAL A 195 -10.43 -4.28 15.28
CA VAL A 195 -11.60 -3.80 14.54
C VAL A 195 -11.64 -4.42 13.15
N VAL A 196 -10.48 -4.54 12.49
CA VAL A 196 -10.31 -5.22 11.20
C VAL A 196 -9.10 -6.13 11.30
N GLY A 197 -9.30 -7.39 10.91
CA GLY A 197 -8.32 -8.47 10.92
C GLY A 197 -9.00 -9.77 11.35
N ARG A 198 -8.64 -10.88 10.71
CA ARG A 198 -9.26 -12.19 10.97
C ARG A 198 -8.73 -12.80 12.29
N TRP A 199 -9.64 -13.23 13.16
CA TRP A 199 -9.38 -14.14 14.28
C TRP A 199 -10.13 -15.43 13.98
N ASP A 200 -9.50 -16.38 13.34
CA ASP A 200 -10.05 -17.71 13.06
C ASP A 200 -9.27 -18.81 13.79
#